data_AF-A0AAD6TWJ2-F1
#
_entry.id   AF-A0AAD6TWJ2-F1
#
_cell.length_a   1.000
_cell.length_b   1.000
_cell.length_c   1.000
_cell.angle_alpha   90.00
_cell.angle_beta   90.00
_cell.angle_gamma   90.00
#
_symmetry.space_group_name_H-M   'P 1'
#
loop_
_entity.id
_entity.type
_entity.pdbx_description
1 polymer ?
#
loop_
_entity_poly.entity_id
_entity_poly.type
_entity_poly.pdbx_seq_one_letter_code
_entity_poly.pdbx_strand_id
1 'polypeptide(L)'
;VRRLHTVLGWADSESKIWAIDRAPSNKDWGIAAPFNDTSNILCLEGTSTRVTCWVTGEVSAQYFYDNEGYPAQHPAVGIQPMSDNVASFCKTQLNELSMPTGSSKVADQMGAGQVKASRWMNERGKKGQPAKTFEFKAVYDARKTLTDKHLLLQLSVGQLQLHDIVVMEVEIHRYPVK
;
A
#
# COMPACT_ATOMS: atom_id res chain seq x y z
N VAL A 1 -5.37 -12.89 -18.66
CA VAL A 1 -4.04 -13.49 -18.39
C VAL A 1 -2.88 -12.59 -18.81
N ARG A 2 -2.66 -12.25 -20.09
CA ARG A 2 -1.52 -11.39 -20.52
C ARG A 2 -1.40 -10.05 -19.77
N ARG A 3 -2.52 -9.35 -19.53
CA ARG A 3 -2.54 -8.08 -18.79
C ARG A 3 -2.07 -8.22 -17.34
N LEU A 4 -2.48 -9.28 -16.63
CA LEU A 4 -2.06 -9.53 -15.25
C LEU A 4 -0.55 -9.82 -15.18
N HIS A 5 0.00 -10.59 -16.13
CA HIS A 5 1.45 -10.79 -16.20
C HIS A 5 2.23 -9.49 -16.45
N THR A 6 1.70 -8.57 -17.27
CA THR A 6 2.32 -7.26 -17.47
C THR A 6 2.38 -6.46 -16.17
N VAL A 7 1.30 -6.47 -15.38
CA VAL A 7 1.27 -5.76 -14.08
C VAL A 7 2.18 -6.43 -13.06
N LEU A 8 2.17 -7.77 -12.98
CA LEU A 8 3.04 -8.53 -12.07
C LEU A 8 4.53 -8.42 -12.43
N GLY A 9 4.85 -8.15 -13.70
CA GLY A 9 6.22 -7.91 -14.16
C GLY A 9 6.59 -6.43 -14.27
N TRP A 10 5.74 -5.52 -13.77
CA TRP A 10 5.94 -4.08 -13.96
C TRP A 10 7.20 -3.61 -13.24
N ALA A 11 8.04 -2.85 -13.94
CA ALA A 11 9.22 -2.21 -13.37
C ALA A 11 9.52 -0.97 -14.20
N ASP A 12 9.20 0.21 -13.66
CA ASP A 12 9.41 1.48 -14.33
C ASP A 12 10.23 2.41 -13.46
N SER A 13 11.50 2.54 -13.81
CA SER A 13 12.45 3.41 -13.14
C SER A 13 12.21 4.90 -13.39
N GLU A 14 11.45 5.27 -14.42
CA GLU A 14 11.14 6.66 -14.73
C GLU A 14 10.00 7.15 -13.82
N SER A 15 8.87 6.43 -13.81
CA SER A 15 7.73 6.74 -12.94
C SER A 15 7.94 6.36 -11.47
N LYS A 16 8.99 5.60 -11.15
CA LYS A 16 9.30 5.08 -9.80
C LYS A 16 8.21 4.16 -9.27
N ILE A 17 7.63 3.35 -10.16
CA ILE A 17 6.58 2.39 -9.85
C ILE A 17 7.06 0.99 -10.24
N TRP A 18 6.99 0.06 -9.29
CA TRP A 18 7.38 -1.33 -9.50
C TRP A 18 6.28 -2.27 -9.01
N ALA A 19 6.12 -3.42 -9.64
CA ALA A 19 5.51 -4.55 -8.95
C ALA A 19 6.32 -4.81 -7.67
N ILE A 20 5.65 -5.16 -6.58
CA ILE A 20 6.29 -5.20 -5.26
C ILE A 20 7.53 -6.11 -5.23
N ASP A 21 7.48 -7.28 -5.87
CA ASP A 21 8.58 -8.24 -5.98
C ASP A 21 9.64 -7.85 -7.04
N ARG A 22 9.45 -6.71 -7.72
CA ARG A 22 10.37 -6.09 -8.67
C ARG A 22 10.94 -4.77 -8.17
N ALA A 23 10.61 -4.37 -6.95
CA ALA A 23 11.18 -3.16 -6.36
C ALA A 23 12.73 -3.27 -6.29
N PRO A 24 13.44 -2.15 -6.51
CA PRO A 24 14.90 -2.16 -6.58
C PRO A 24 15.55 -2.65 -5.27
N SER A 25 16.78 -3.17 -5.36
CA SER A 25 17.52 -3.62 -4.18
C SER A 25 18.09 -2.45 -3.36
N ASN A 26 18.46 -1.34 -4.01
CA ASN A 26 19.01 -0.13 -3.40
C ASN A 26 17.91 0.77 -2.81
N LYS A 27 17.37 0.35 -1.67
CA LYS A 27 16.31 1.06 -0.96
C LYS A 27 16.60 1.09 0.52
N ASP A 28 16.23 2.19 1.14
CA ASP A 28 16.39 2.43 2.57
C ASP A 28 15.26 3.34 3.06
N TRP A 29 15.12 3.50 4.37
CA TRP A 29 14.25 4.52 4.94
C TRP A 29 14.71 5.90 4.47
N GLY A 30 13.74 6.77 4.18
CA GLY A 30 14.02 8.12 3.70
C GLY A 30 14.75 9.00 4.71
N ILE A 31 14.93 10.27 4.33
CA ILE A 31 15.72 11.23 5.09
C ILE A 31 14.80 12.05 5.99
N ALA A 32 15.20 12.23 7.25
CA ALA A 32 14.55 13.14 8.17
C ALA A 32 14.80 14.59 7.74
N ALA A 33 13.74 15.34 7.50
CA ALA A 33 13.82 16.74 7.08
C ALA A 33 12.70 17.57 7.72
N PRO A 34 12.93 18.86 8.08
CA PRO A 34 11.96 19.66 8.83
C PRO A 34 10.60 19.87 8.14
N PHE A 35 10.57 19.92 6.80
CA PHE A 35 9.38 20.26 6.02
C PHE A 35 8.87 19.13 5.12
N ASN A 36 9.66 18.07 4.95
CA ASN A 36 9.32 16.92 4.11
C ASN A 36 9.98 15.66 4.69
N ASP A 37 9.59 15.32 5.91
CA ASP A 37 10.11 14.13 6.59
C ASP A 37 9.66 12.87 5.84
N THR A 38 10.65 12.15 5.29
CA THR A 38 10.45 10.86 4.62
C THR A 38 11.06 9.71 5.41
N SER A 39 11.53 9.98 6.63
CA SER A 39 12.25 9.01 7.46
C SER A 39 11.41 7.80 7.85
N ASN A 40 10.09 7.84 7.71
CA ASN A 40 9.21 6.70 7.93
C ASN A 40 8.72 6.02 6.65
N ILE A 41 9.19 6.45 5.48
CA ILE A 41 8.78 5.94 4.17
C ILE A 41 9.97 5.25 3.51
N LEU A 42 9.72 4.16 2.80
CA LEU A 42 10.73 3.50 2.00
C LEU A 42 11.07 4.35 0.77
N CYS A 43 12.35 4.64 0.60
CA CYS A 43 12.90 5.47 -0.46
C CYS A 43 14.01 4.74 -1.21
N LEU A 44 14.39 5.26 -2.38
CA LEU A 44 15.64 4.87 -3.02
C LEU A 44 16.81 5.35 -2.15
N GLU A 45 17.79 4.47 -1.96
CA GLU A 45 18.93 4.70 -1.08
C GLU A 45 19.63 6.04 -1.38
N GLY A 46 19.92 6.81 -0.33
CA GLY A 46 20.56 8.12 -0.45
C GLY A 46 19.67 9.24 -1.01
N THR A 47 18.36 9.01 -1.17
CA THR A 47 17.42 10.01 -1.73
C THR A 47 16.16 10.17 -0.87
N SER A 48 15.36 11.19 -1.17
CA SER A 48 13.97 11.32 -0.67
C SER A 48 12.93 10.82 -1.69
N THR A 49 13.36 10.10 -2.73
CA THR A 49 12.47 9.56 -3.75
C THR A 49 11.79 8.30 -3.21
N ARG A 50 10.48 8.37 -3.04
CA ARG A 50 9.66 7.27 -2.50
C ARG A 50 9.61 6.09 -3.47
N VAL A 51 9.58 4.89 -2.90
CA VAL A 51 9.34 3.67 -3.65
C VAL A 51 7.84 3.38 -3.66
N THR A 52 7.23 3.49 -4.83
CA THR A 52 5.83 3.14 -5.04
C THR A 52 5.74 1.73 -5.59
N CYS A 53 4.93 0.89 -4.95
CA CYS A 53 4.75 -0.50 -5.33
C CYS A 53 3.33 -0.77 -5.83
N TRP A 54 3.21 -1.61 -6.85
CA TRP A 54 1.97 -2.26 -7.24
C TRP A 54 1.90 -3.65 -6.63
N VAL A 55 0.80 -3.91 -5.93
CA VAL A 55 0.47 -5.23 -5.39
C VAL A 55 -0.81 -5.69 -6.07
N THR A 56 -0.72 -6.77 -6.86
CA THR A 56 -1.88 -7.36 -7.53
C THR A 56 -2.39 -8.54 -6.75
N GLY A 57 -3.68 -8.57 -6.48
CA GLY A 57 -4.29 -9.63 -5.69
C GLY A 57 -5.80 -9.63 -5.78
N GLU A 58 -6.35 -10.66 -5.15
CA GLU A 58 -7.78 -10.84 -4.97
C GLU A 58 -8.20 -10.26 -3.61
N VAL A 59 -9.27 -9.46 -3.57
CA VAL A 59 -9.75 -8.84 -2.33
C VAL A 59 -10.24 -9.91 -1.36
N SER A 60 -9.60 -10.00 -0.19
CA SER A 60 -9.92 -10.94 0.87
C SER A 60 -10.61 -10.30 2.08
N ALA A 61 -10.45 -8.99 2.27
CA ALA A 61 -11.08 -8.26 3.36
C ALA A 61 -11.24 -6.77 3.03
N GLN A 62 -12.28 -6.15 3.59
CA GLN A 62 -12.56 -4.73 3.41
C GLN A 62 -12.93 -4.08 4.74
N TYR A 63 -12.36 -2.91 5.01
CA TYR A 63 -12.57 -2.15 6.24
C TYR A 63 -12.70 -0.67 5.89
N PHE A 64 -13.74 -0.26 5.16
CA PHE A 64 -13.93 1.14 4.74
C PHE A 64 -14.86 1.95 5.64
N TYR A 65 -15.72 1.27 6.40
CA TYR A 65 -16.71 1.86 7.30
C TYR A 65 -16.61 1.23 8.69
N ASP A 66 -17.03 1.97 9.71
CA ASP A 66 -17.21 1.45 11.07
C ASP A 66 -18.54 0.68 11.21
N ASN A 67 -18.84 0.22 12.43
CA ASN A 67 -20.03 -0.60 12.70
C ASN A 67 -21.34 0.20 12.55
N GLU A 68 -21.25 1.52 12.66
CA GLU A 68 -22.35 2.47 12.50
C GLU A 68 -22.53 2.91 11.04
N GLY A 69 -21.66 2.47 10.12
CA GLY A 69 -21.70 2.78 8.70
C GLY A 69 -21.05 4.11 8.32
N TYR A 70 -20.34 4.77 9.24
CA TYR A 70 -19.56 5.97 8.94
C TYR A 70 -18.18 5.61 8.37
N PRO A 71 -17.57 6.50 7.57
CA PRO A 71 -16.21 6.28 7.06
C PRO A 71 -15.21 5.96 8.18
N ALA A 72 -14.46 4.87 8.01
CA ALA A 72 -13.44 4.48 8.96
C ALA A 72 -12.30 5.52 9.02
N GLN A 73 -11.72 5.76 10.20
CA GLN A 73 -10.56 6.66 10.33
C GLN A 73 -9.31 6.13 9.63
N HIS A 74 -9.19 4.80 9.59
CA HIS A 74 -8.06 4.09 9.04
C HIS A 74 -8.56 2.96 8.14
N PRO A 75 -9.14 3.31 6.97
CA PRO A 75 -9.63 2.30 6.06
C PRO A 75 -8.52 1.39 5.59
N ALA A 76 -8.89 0.13 5.36
CA ALA A 76 -7.97 -0.88 4.90
C ALA A 76 -8.62 -1.86 3.95
N VAL A 77 -7.80 -2.42 3.07
CA VAL A 77 -8.14 -3.53 2.20
C VAL A 77 -7.11 -4.64 2.39
N GLY A 78 -7.60 -5.86 2.57
CA GLY A 78 -6.78 -7.07 2.55
C GLY A 78 -6.89 -7.71 1.19
N ILE A 79 -5.77 -8.18 0.66
CA ILE A 79 -5.73 -8.97 -0.57
C ILE A 79 -4.96 -10.26 -0.35
N GLN A 80 -5.33 -11.28 -1.10
CA GLN A 80 -4.50 -12.44 -1.39
C GLN A 80 -3.65 -12.12 -2.63
N PRO A 81 -2.32 -11.97 -2.52
CA PRO A 81 -1.48 -11.72 -3.68
C PRO A 81 -1.57 -12.87 -4.70
N MET A 82 -1.53 -12.53 -5.98
CA MET A 82 -1.54 -13.53 -7.07
C MET A 82 -0.18 -14.21 -7.31
N SER A 83 0.89 -13.69 -6.68
CA SER A 83 2.23 -14.23 -6.78
C SER A 83 2.65 -14.75 -5.41
N ASP A 84 3.00 -16.02 -5.33
CA ASP A 84 3.47 -16.68 -4.11
C ASP A 84 4.72 -16.00 -3.54
N ASN A 85 5.50 -15.37 -4.43
CA ASN A 85 6.70 -14.64 -4.07
C ASN A 85 6.42 -13.32 -3.35
N VAL A 86 5.23 -12.73 -3.50
CA VAL A 86 4.91 -11.42 -2.90
C VAL A 86 4.92 -11.50 -1.38
N ALA A 87 4.29 -12.55 -0.81
CA ALA A 87 4.28 -12.73 0.64
C ALA A 87 5.70 -12.94 1.19
N SER A 88 6.51 -13.77 0.51
CA SER A 88 7.91 -13.98 0.89
C SER A 88 8.74 -12.72 0.76
N PHE A 89 8.57 -11.98 -0.34
CA PHE A 89 9.26 -10.72 -0.58
C PHE A 89 8.92 -9.69 0.51
N CYS A 90 7.64 -9.49 0.82
CA CYS A 90 7.20 -8.59 1.88
C CYS A 90 7.83 -8.98 3.22
N LYS A 91 7.88 -10.28 3.55
CA LYS A 91 8.53 -10.77 4.78
C LYS A 91 10.02 -10.48 4.80
N THR A 92 10.74 -10.79 3.72
CA THR A 92 12.18 -10.51 3.59
C THR A 92 12.44 -9.01 3.75
N GLN A 93 11.68 -8.17 3.05
CA GLN A 93 11.85 -6.72 3.12
C GLN A 93 11.56 -6.16 4.50
N LEU A 94 10.48 -6.61 5.15
CA LEU A 94 10.21 -6.22 6.52
C LEU A 94 11.32 -6.67 7.47
N ASN A 95 11.89 -7.86 7.29
CA ASN A 95 12.97 -8.36 8.15
C ASN A 95 14.29 -7.59 7.97
N GLU A 96 14.67 -7.31 6.72
CA GLU A 96 15.89 -6.57 6.35
C GLU A 96 15.83 -5.12 6.84
N LEU A 97 14.66 -4.49 6.71
CA LEU A 97 14.47 -3.08 7.01
C LEU A 97 13.92 -2.82 8.43
N SER A 98 13.69 -3.86 9.23
CA SER A 98 13.27 -3.73 10.63
C SER A 98 14.43 -3.35 11.55
N MET A 99 14.10 -2.69 12.67
CA MET A 99 15.02 -2.48 13.78
C MET A 99 14.45 -3.08 15.07
N PRO A 100 15.16 -4.03 15.73
CA PRO A 100 16.39 -4.67 15.27
C PRO A 100 16.16 -5.59 14.05
N THR A 101 17.19 -5.72 13.20
CA THR A 101 17.14 -6.55 11.98
C THR A 101 16.91 -8.02 12.33
N GLY A 102 16.00 -8.68 11.61
CA GLY A 102 15.71 -10.10 11.81
C GLY A 102 14.87 -10.45 13.06
N SER A 103 14.35 -9.46 13.80
CA SER A 103 13.55 -9.72 15.01
C SER A 103 12.03 -9.67 14.79
N SER A 104 11.55 -9.57 13.56
CA SER A 104 10.13 -9.39 13.29
C SER A 104 9.36 -10.69 13.56
N LYS A 105 8.91 -10.87 14.81
CA LYS A 105 7.88 -11.87 15.17
C LYS A 105 6.61 -11.72 14.33
N VAL A 106 6.43 -10.57 13.67
CA VAL A 106 5.32 -10.26 12.76
C VAL A 106 5.45 -11.03 11.44
N ALA A 107 6.66 -11.28 10.93
CA ALA A 107 6.85 -12.08 9.71
C ALA A 107 6.39 -13.54 9.91
N ASP A 108 6.54 -14.06 11.13
CA ASP A 108 6.08 -15.40 11.54
C ASP A 108 4.56 -15.44 11.81
N GLN A 109 3.98 -14.31 12.22
CA GLN A 109 2.54 -14.15 12.50
C GLN A 109 1.71 -13.67 11.31
N MET A 110 2.32 -13.32 10.17
CA MET A 110 1.59 -13.11 8.91
C MET A 110 0.96 -14.44 8.48
N GLY A 111 -0.24 -14.70 9.00
CA GLY A 111 -1.09 -15.80 8.58
C GLY A 111 -1.34 -15.75 7.08
N ALA A 112 -1.28 -16.91 6.44
CA ALA A 112 -1.80 -17.22 5.09
C ALA A 112 -1.41 -16.28 3.92
N GLY A 113 -0.28 -15.56 3.99
CA GLY A 113 0.25 -14.84 2.83
C GLY A 113 -0.60 -13.66 2.36
N GLN A 114 -1.45 -13.09 3.22
CA GLN A 114 -2.25 -11.91 2.88
C GLN A 114 -1.46 -10.61 3.05
N VAL A 115 -1.74 -9.64 2.17
CA VAL A 115 -1.21 -8.28 2.24
C VAL A 115 -2.34 -7.34 2.59
N LYS A 116 -2.17 -6.54 3.65
CA LYS A 116 -3.12 -5.50 4.05
C LYS A 116 -2.51 -4.12 3.79
N ALA A 117 -3.23 -3.30 3.05
CA ALA A 117 -2.88 -1.89 2.85
C ALA A 117 -3.90 -1.00 3.56
N SER A 118 -3.45 0.10 4.14
CA SER A 118 -4.30 1.02 4.88
C SER A 118 -3.83 2.46 4.74
N ARG A 119 -4.74 3.41 4.98
CA ARG A 119 -4.44 4.84 4.89
C ARG A 119 -5.16 5.60 5.99
N TRP A 120 -4.51 6.58 6.59
CA TRP A 120 -5.19 7.54 7.47
C TRP A 120 -6.05 8.50 6.64
N MET A 121 -7.33 8.59 7.00
CA MET A 121 -8.33 9.41 6.31
C MET A 121 -8.93 10.50 7.22
N ASN A 122 -8.27 10.80 8.33
CA ASN A 122 -8.66 11.87 9.24
C ASN A 122 -7.84 13.14 8.97
N GLU A 123 -8.51 14.29 8.98
CA GLU A 123 -7.87 15.59 9.05
C GLU A 123 -7.90 16.06 10.50
N ARG A 124 -6.74 16.49 11.02
CA ARG A 124 -6.66 17.08 12.37
C ARG A 124 -7.57 18.30 12.41
N GLY A 125 -8.56 18.28 13.30
CA GLY A 125 -9.39 19.43 13.57
C GLY A 125 -8.55 20.62 14.03
N LYS A 126 -8.96 21.83 13.66
CA LYS A 126 -8.42 23.05 14.26
C LYS A 126 -8.73 23.05 15.76
N LYS A 127 -7.95 23.78 16.57
CA LYS A 127 -8.05 23.84 18.04
C LYS A 127 -9.52 23.78 18.52
N GLY A 128 -9.88 22.71 19.24
CA GLY A 128 -11.22 22.51 19.82
C GLY A 128 -12.24 21.80 18.93
N GLN A 129 -11.92 21.47 17.66
CA GLN A 129 -12.79 20.70 16.79
C GLN A 129 -12.38 19.22 16.72
N PRO A 130 -13.35 18.29 16.68
CA PRO A 130 -13.06 16.88 16.45
C PRO A 130 -12.40 16.68 15.08
N ALA A 131 -11.55 15.66 14.97
CA ALA A 131 -10.97 15.27 13.70
C ALA A 131 -12.08 14.87 12.73
N LYS A 132 -11.98 15.31 11.48
CA LYS A 132 -12.96 14.97 10.44
C LYS A 132 -12.46 13.77 9.66
N THR A 133 -13.26 12.71 9.61
CA THR A 133 -12.97 11.52 8.79
C THR A 133 -13.62 11.66 7.42
N PHE A 134 -12.87 11.31 6.37
CA PHE A 134 -13.36 11.32 5.00
C PHE A 134 -13.45 9.90 4.44
N GLU A 135 -14.40 9.72 3.53
CA GLU A 135 -14.50 8.48 2.76
C GLU A 135 -13.27 8.29 1.87
N PHE A 136 -12.79 7.06 1.77
CA PHE A 136 -11.73 6.71 0.82
C PHE A 136 -12.27 6.78 -0.62
N LYS A 137 -11.59 7.50 -1.48
CA LYS A 137 -12.06 7.77 -2.85
C LYS A 137 -11.13 7.24 -3.94
N ALA A 138 -9.96 6.70 -3.61
CA ALA A 138 -8.97 6.29 -4.60
C ALA A 138 -9.26 4.86 -5.13
N VAL A 139 -10.46 4.66 -5.68
CA VAL A 139 -10.88 3.42 -6.34
C VAL A 139 -11.19 3.75 -7.80
N TYR A 140 -10.59 3.00 -8.73
CA TYR A 140 -10.64 3.30 -10.16
C TYR A 140 -10.93 2.04 -10.97
N ASP A 141 -11.76 2.17 -12.02
CA ASP A 141 -12.10 1.07 -12.90
C ASP A 141 -11.02 0.83 -13.96
N ALA A 142 -10.18 -0.17 -13.71
CA ALA A 142 -9.16 -0.64 -14.66
C ALA A 142 -9.58 -1.91 -15.44
N ARG A 143 -10.88 -2.27 -15.47
CA ARG A 143 -11.35 -3.53 -16.10
C ARG A 143 -11.04 -3.60 -17.59
N LYS A 144 -11.08 -2.46 -18.30
CA LYS A 144 -10.78 -2.38 -19.74
C LYS A 144 -9.30 -2.11 -20.02
N THR A 145 -8.77 -1.03 -19.44
CA THR A 145 -7.40 -0.56 -19.65
C THR A 145 -6.83 -0.05 -18.34
N LEU A 146 -5.55 -0.35 -18.08
CA LEU A 146 -4.78 0.29 -17.02
C LEU A 146 -4.01 1.45 -17.64
N THR A 147 -4.29 2.67 -17.19
CA THR A 147 -3.69 3.92 -17.67
C THR A 147 -3.65 4.91 -16.50
N ASP A 148 -3.28 6.16 -16.76
CA ASP A 148 -3.26 7.20 -15.75
C ASP A 148 -4.59 7.31 -15.00
N LYS A 149 -4.50 7.42 -13.67
CA LYS A 149 -5.66 7.42 -12.77
C LYS A 149 -6.71 8.48 -13.09
N HIS A 150 -6.28 9.62 -13.63
CA HIS A 150 -7.17 10.71 -14.01
C HIS A 150 -8.04 10.41 -15.25
N LEU A 151 -7.65 9.40 -16.04
CA LEU A 151 -8.41 8.93 -17.20
C LEU A 151 -9.31 7.73 -16.86
N LEU A 152 -9.14 7.15 -15.68
CA LEU A 152 -9.95 6.02 -15.21
C LEU A 152 -11.24 6.53 -14.57
N LEU A 153 -12.33 5.80 -14.78
CA LEU A 153 -13.58 6.05 -14.07
C LEU A 153 -13.37 5.80 -12.58
N GLN A 154 -13.58 6.83 -11.77
CA GLN A 154 -13.57 6.70 -10.32
C GLN A 154 -14.83 5.97 -9.85
N LEU A 155 -14.64 4.94 -9.02
CA LEU A 155 -15.71 4.14 -8.43
C LEU A 155 -15.91 4.52 -6.96
N SER A 156 -17.10 4.25 -6.43
CA SER A 156 -17.31 4.25 -4.98
C SER A 156 -16.67 3.00 -4.36
N VAL A 157 -16.19 3.11 -3.13
CA VAL A 157 -15.69 1.94 -2.37
C VAL A 157 -16.74 0.86 -2.18
N GLY A 158 -18.03 1.21 -2.16
CA GLY A 158 -19.13 0.24 -2.08
C GLY A 158 -19.27 -0.63 -3.34
N GLN A 159 -18.57 -0.30 -4.43
CA GLN A 159 -18.52 -1.12 -5.63
C GLN A 159 -17.42 -2.17 -5.61
N LEU A 160 -16.50 -2.11 -4.64
CA LEU A 160 -15.47 -3.13 -4.46
C LEU A 160 -16.08 -4.32 -3.71
N GLN A 161 -15.88 -5.53 -4.21
CA GLN A 161 -16.41 -6.75 -3.62
C GLN A 161 -15.29 -7.69 -3.17
N LEU A 162 -15.61 -8.65 -2.29
CA LEU A 162 -14.73 -9.78 -2.05
C LEU A 162 -14.52 -10.54 -3.36
N HIS A 163 -13.32 -11.08 -3.55
CA HIS A 163 -12.91 -11.79 -4.76
C HIS A 163 -12.67 -10.92 -6.00
N ASP A 164 -12.83 -9.60 -5.90
CA ASP A 164 -12.42 -8.70 -6.98
C ASP A 164 -10.91 -8.73 -7.16
N ILE A 165 -10.47 -8.68 -8.42
CA ILE A 165 -9.05 -8.56 -8.75
C ILE A 165 -8.67 -7.08 -8.80
N VAL A 166 -7.72 -6.70 -7.95
CA VAL A 166 -7.26 -5.32 -7.83
C VAL A 166 -5.75 -5.21 -8.06
N VAL A 167 -5.36 -4.00 -8.48
CA VAL A 167 -3.98 -3.53 -8.43
C VAL A 167 -3.95 -2.41 -7.40
N MET A 168 -3.26 -2.65 -6.28
CA MET A 168 -3.08 -1.65 -5.24
C MET A 168 -1.78 -0.91 -5.47
N GLU A 169 -1.85 0.41 -5.54
CA GLU A 169 -0.65 1.26 -5.48
C GLU A 169 -0.39 1.65 -4.03
N VAL A 170 0.79 1.30 -3.51
CA VAL A 170 1.14 1.45 -2.10
C VAL A 170 2.52 2.06 -1.91
N GLU A 171 2.66 2.85 -0.86
CA GLU A 171 3.96 3.22 -0.28
C GLU A 171 4.19 2.36 0.97
N ILE A 172 5.46 2.00 1.25
CA ILE A 172 5.81 1.20 2.43
C ILE A 172 6.24 2.15 3.54
N HIS A 173 5.58 2.05 4.70
CA HIS A 173 5.89 2.84 5.88
C HIS A 173 6.43 1.97 7.00
N ARG A 174 7.45 2.43 7.73
CA ARG A 174 7.83 1.84 9.02
C ARG A 174 6.97 2.38 10.15
N TYR A 175 6.67 1.51 11.10
CA TYR A 175 6.16 1.93 12.39
C TYR A 175 7.28 2.62 13.18
N PRO A 176 7.05 3.82 13.73
CA PRO A 176 8.00 4.43 14.64
C PRO A 176 8.08 3.58 15.91
N VAL A 177 9.29 3.18 16.29
CA VAL A 177 9.56 2.62 17.62
C VAL A 177 9.44 3.77 18.61
N LYS A 178 8.55 3.64 19.60
CA LYS A 178 8.45 4.59 20.72
C LYS A 178 9.48 4.26 21.78
#